data_AF-A0A814GCB4-F1
#
_entry.id   AF-A0A814GCB4-F1
#
_cell.length_a   1.000
_cell.length_b   1.000
_cell.length_c   1.000
_cell.angle_alpha   90.00
_cell.angle_beta   90.00
_cell.angle_gamma   90.00
#
_symmetry.space_group_name_H-M   'P 1'
#
loop_
_entity.id
_entity.type
_entity.pdbx_description
1 polymer ?
#
loop_
_entity_poly.entity_id
_entity_poly.type
_entity_poly.pdbx_seq_one_letter_code
_entity_poly.pdbx_strand_id
1 'polypeptide(L)'
;MNSSFAEQLANVKLKPSKDRTKDFSDPKLAGFITKDQISSYQKTALEANMEEWQKLLINETFPTVYFPITYSDAKHFIRIFEQHFQKLHEHQRFDEIRNRMETCLNDDEEEKLWYEQIRDRLQTTIDQHFSSQNGFFAKTSSRSAKDACIFKKGFLQIYKNELEKFSDPSQENSRIAALLTAAFLALRMTCAADVLSTFIISERIYQDMLLATEAQNPSDDLFKENIILRPFTPIDVDMEFRGFVYQQRLTCLSQYNYLIYSPRLSQWKDEILDKINVFFNETVTAKLNTYQSQDYVIDFALTKSGELTFTINA
;
A
#
# COMPACT_ATOMS: atom_id res chain seq x y z
N MET A 1 16.44 13.62 28.60
CA MET A 1 15.41 13.53 27.54
C MET A 1 15.72 12.29 26.72
N ASN A 2 14.79 11.33 26.63
CA ASN A 2 15.00 10.16 25.79
C ASN A 2 14.85 10.59 24.32
N SER A 3 15.83 10.26 23.48
CA SER A 3 15.77 10.50 22.04
C SER A 3 14.53 9.83 21.43
N SER A 4 13.96 10.46 20.40
CA SER A 4 12.83 9.89 19.66
C SER A 4 13.26 8.58 18.98
N PHE A 5 12.33 7.65 18.76
CA PHE A 5 12.67 6.39 18.07
C PHE A 5 13.14 6.63 16.63
N ALA A 6 12.62 7.68 15.98
CA ALA A 6 13.11 8.09 14.67
C ALA A 6 14.58 8.55 14.75
N GLU A 7 14.96 9.30 15.79
CA GLU A 7 16.37 9.65 16.05
C GLU A 7 17.24 8.42 16.35
N GLN A 8 16.69 7.41 17.04
CA GLN A 8 17.40 6.15 17.29
C GLN A 8 17.63 5.36 16.00
N LEU A 9 16.63 5.30 15.11
CA LEU A 9 16.75 4.67 13.79
C LEU A 9 17.71 5.43 12.86
N ALA A 10 17.67 6.77 12.88
CA ALA A 10 18.56 7.62 12.07
C ALA A 10 20.05 7.44 12.42
N ASN A 11 20.35 7.03 13.65
CA ASN A 11 21.72 6.77 14.10
C ASN A 11 22.21 5.33 13.83
N VAL A 12 21.36 4.44 13.30
CA VAL A 12 21.76 3.09 12.91
C VAL A 12 22.61 3.16 11.63
N LYS A 13 23.93 3.01 11.78
CA LYS A 13 24.82 2.83 10.62
C LYS A 13 24.65 1.41 10.09
N LEU A 14 23.83 1.25 9.06
CA LEU A 14 23.83 0.03 8.26
C LEU A 14 25.22 -0.16 7.64
N LYS A 15 25.77 -1.38 7.69
CA LYS A 15 27.00 -1.69 6.96
C LYS A 15 26.74 -1.41 5.48
N PRO A 16 27.56 -0.58 4.81
CA PRO A 16 27.41 -0.37 3.39
C PRO A 16 27.58 -1.72 2.69
N SER A 17 26.55 -2.16 1.97
CA SER A 17 26.66 -3.29 1.05
C SER A 17 27.78 -2.96 0.05
N LYS A 18 28.70 -3.91 -0.16
CA LYS A 18 29.73 -3.76 -1.20
C LYS A 18 29.11 -3.70 -2.60
N ASP A 19 27.91 -4.24 -2.73
CA ASP A 19 27.11 -4.17 -3.94
C ASP A 19 26.11 -3.03 -3.79
N ARG A 20 26.23 -2.01 -4.64
CA ARG A 20 25.17 -1.01 -4.80
C ARG A 20 23.97 -1.71 -5.40
N THR A 21 23.05 -2.15 -4.56
CA THR A 21 21.73 -2.61 -5.00
C THR A 21 21.05 -1.40 -5.63
N LYS A 22 20.87 -1.42 -6.95
CA LYS A 22 20.15 -0.38 -7.68
C LYS A 22 18.67 -0.66 -7.52
N ASP A 23 17.95 0.22 -6.83
CA ASP A 23 16.50 0.14 -6.75
C ASP A 23 15.89 0.47 -8.13
N PHE A 24 15.01 -0.39 -8.60
CA PHE A 24 14.28 -0.23 -9.87
C PHE A 24 12.77 -0.12 -9.64
N SER A 25 12.33 -0.07 -8.38
CA SER A 25 10.91 -0.03 -8.02
C SER A 25 10.30 1.37 -8.13
N ASP A 26 11.14 2.40 -8.25
CA ASP A 26 10.67 3.75 -8.56
C ASP A 26 10.03 3.80 -9.95
N PRO A 27 8.85 4.43 -10.11
CA PRO A 27 8.28 4.67 -11.42
C PRO A 27 9.30 5.47 -12.24
N LYS A 28 9.71 4.91 -13.37
CA LYS A 28 10.73 5.52 -14.23
C LYS A 28 10.14 6.71 -14.99
N LEU A 29 9.88 7.82 -14.31
CA LEU A 29 9.48 9.06 -14.99
C LEU A 29 10.63 9.62 -15.86
N ALA A 30 11.87 9.17 -15.62
CA ALA A 30 13.04 9.43 -16.45
C ALA A 30 13.69 8.12 -16.94
N GLY A 31 14.04 8.06 -18.22
CA GLY A 31 14.74 6.92 -18.85
C GLY A 31 13.92 6.13 -19.87
N PHE A 32 12.66 6.48 -20.09
CA PHE A 32 11.95 6.06 -21.30
C PHE A 32 12.47 6.88 -22.50
N ILE A 33 12.78 6.19 -23.59
CA ILE A 33 13.41 6.77 -24.77
C ILE A 33 12.37 7.50 -25.64
N THR A 34 11.09 7.12 -25.50
CA THR A 34 9.99 7.63 -26.34
C THR A 34 8.69 7.81 -25.55
N LYS A 35 7.80 8.68 -26.03
CA LYS A 35 6.44 8.85 -25.49
C LYS A 35 5.63 7.54 -25.53
N ASP A 36 5.81 6.74 -26.58
CA ASP A 36 5.09 5.47 -26.74
C ASP A 36 5.44 4.47 -25.64
N GLN A 37 6.70 4.44 -25.18
CA GLN A 37 7.10 3.59 -24.05
C GLN A 37 6.47 4.04 -22.74
N ILE A 38 6.35 5.35 -22.52
CA ILE A 38 5.66 5.93 -21.36
C ILE A 38 4.18 5.55 -21.40
N SER A 39 3.51 5.76 -22.54
CA SER A 39 2.11 5.41 -22.72
C SER A 39 1.86 3.91 -22.56
N SER A 40 2.75 3.06 -23.06
CA SER A 40 2.65 1.60 -22.87
C SER A 40 2.80 1.21 -21.41
N TYR A 41 3.77 1.79 -20.68
CA TYR A 41 3.98 1.52 -19.26
C TYR A 41 2.79 2.00 -18.42
N GLN A 42 2.31 3.23 -18.65
CA GLN A 42 1.13 3.78 -18.00
C GLN A 42 -0.10 2.90 -18.27
N LYS A 43 -0.28 2.44 -19.50
CA LYS A 43 -1.37 1.53 -19.84
C LYS A 43 -1.28 0.24 -19.02
N THR A 44 -0.12 -0.43 -18.96
CA THR A 44 0.05 -1.64 -18.16
C THR A 44 -0.19 -1.40 -16.66
N ALA A 45 0.23 -0.25 -16.13
CA ALA A 45 -0.03 0.12 -14.74
C ALA A 45 -1.53 0.31 -14.47
N LEU A 46 -2.25 0.99 -15.37
CA LEU A 46 -3.71 1.17 -15.27
C LEU A 46 -4.47 -0.13 -15.50
N GLU A 47 -3.95 -1.03 -16.33
CA GLU A 47 -4.50 -2.36 -16.53
C GLU A 47 -4.42 -3.22 -15.25
N ALA A 48 -3.52 -2.88 -14.32
CA ALA A 48 -3.36 -3.48 -12.99
C ALA A 48 -4.31 -2.92 -11.93
N ASN A 49 -5.02 -1.83 -12.24
CA ASN A 49 -5.91 -1.18 -11.28
C ASN A 49 -7.00 -2.13 -10.81
N MET A 50 -7.40 -1.97 -9.56
CA MET A 50 -8.30 -2.89 -8.89
C MET A 50 -9.66 -3.03 -9.58
N GLU A 51 -10.16 -1.96 -10.18
CA GLU A 51 -11.40 -1.89 -10.95
C GLU A 51 -11.41 -2.89 -12.12
N GLU A 52 -10.23 -3.22 -12.67
CA GLU A 52 -10.13 -4.12 -13.81
C GLU A 52 -10.26 -5.59 -13.43
N TRP A 53 -9.65 -6.01 -12.31
CA TRP A 53 -9.65 -7.41 -11.89
C TRP A 53 -10.65 -7.75 -10.78
N GLN A 54 -11.05 -6.79 -9.94
CA GLN A 54 -11.88 -7.09 -8.77
C GLN A 54 -13.26 -7.62 -9.14
N LYS A 55 -13.86 -7.14 -10.24
CA LYS A 55 -15.13 -7.66 -10.75
C LYS A 55 -15.09 -9.16 -11.09
N LEU A 56 -13.93 -9.66 -11.53
CA LEU A 56 -13.74 -11.06 -11.85
C LEU A 56 -13.58 -11.92 -10.58
N LEU A 57 -13.13 -11.30 -9.49
CA LEU A 57 -12.64 -11.97 -8.29
C LEU A 57 -13.35 -11.51 -7.01
N ILE A 58 -14.53 -10.91 -7.15
CA ILE A 58 -15.27 -10.26 -6.05
C ILE A 58 -15.56 -11.19 -4.87
N ASN A 59 -15.80 -12.47 -5.14
CA ASN A 59 -16.11 -13.47 -4.11
C ASN A 59 -14.87 -14.06 -3.42
N GLU A 60 -13.67 -13.74 -3.91
CA GLU A 60 -12.43 -14.36 -3.46
C GLU A 60 -11.43 -13.34 -2.87
N THR A 61 -11.82 -12.07 -2.86
CA THR A 61 -11.09 -10.96 -2.26
C THR A 61 -11.95 -10.28 -1.21
N PHE A 62 -11.35 -9.37 -0.44
CA PHE A 62 -12.08 -8.65 0.60
C PHE A 62 -13.22 -7.78 0.02
N PRO A 63 -14.36 -7.65 0.74
CA PRO A 63 -15.39 -6.68 0.42
C PRO A 63 -14.77 -5.30 0.17
N THR A 64 -15.19 -4.67 -0.92
CA THR A 64 -14.53 -3.50 -1.48
C THR A 64 -15.56 -2.41 -1.71
N VAL A 65 -15.25 -1.20 -1.27
CA VAL A 65 -16.02 0.01 -1.55
C VAL A 65 -15.11 0.99 -2.29
N TYR A 66 -15.63 1.56 -3.38
CA TYR A 66 -14.93 2.56 -4.18
C TYR A 66 -15.40 3.96 -3.79
N PHE A 67 -14.47 4.84 -3.51
CA PHE A 67 -14.70 6.28 -3.37
C PHE A 67 -14.04 6.98 -4.57
N PRO A 68 -14.83 7.51 -5.53
CA PRO A 68 -14.27 8.17 -6.69
C PRO A 68 -13.59 9.47 -6.30
N ILE A 69 -12.34 9.63 -6.74
CA ILE A 69 -11.64 10.92 -6.68
C ILE A 69 -11.68 11.57 -8.06
N THR A 70 -11.75 12.89 -8.08
CA THR A 70 -11.76 13.68 -9.32
C THR A 70 -10.33 14.02 -9.75
N TYR A 71 -10.16 14.45 -11.00
CA TYR A 71 -8.89 15.02 -11.45
C TYR A 71 -8.45 16.21 -10.57
N SER A 72 -9.40 17.04 -10.16
CA SER A 72 -9.12 18.16 -9.24
C SER A 72 -8.60 17.66 -7.88
N ASP A 73 -9.20 16.61 -7.33
CA ASP A 73 -8.73 16.00 -6.08
C ASP A 73 -7.28 15.52 -6.21
N ALA A 74 -6.94 14.85 -7.32
CA ALA A 74 -5.58 14.39 -7.58
C ALA A 74 -4.57 15.55 -7.69
N LYS A 75 -4.95 16.66 -8.34
CA LYS A 75 -4.10 17.85 -8.43
C LYS A 75 -3.84 18.49 -7.07
N HIS A 76 -4.81 18.48 -6.16
CA HIS A 76 -4.59 18.93 -4.78
C HIS A 76 -3.64 18.00 -4.01
N PHE A 77 -3.79 16.67 -4.12
CA PHE A 77 -2.82 15.74 -3.53
C PHE A 77 -1.38 15.99 -4.00
N ILE A 78 -1.20 16.17 -5.32
CA ILE A 78 0.10 16.49 -5.92
C ILE A 78 0.66 17.80 -5.35
N ARG A 79 -0.14 18.88 -5.40
CA ARG A 79 0.27 20.22 -4.97
C ARG A 79 0.69 20.23 -3.51
N ILE A 80 -0.11 19.66 -2.62
CA ILE A 80 0.16 19.61 -1.18
C ILE A 80 1.44 18.80 -0.90
N PHE A 81 1.63 17.66 -1.59
CA PHE A 81 2.83 16.84 -1.44
C PHE A 81 4.10 17.59 -1.86
N GLU A 82 4.11 18.20 -3.05
CA GLU A 82 5.25 18.97 -3.58
C GLU A 82 5.62 20.15 -2.67
N GLN A 83 4.61 20.90 -2.20
CA GLN A 83 4.82 22.09 -1.40
C GLN A 83 5.35 21.79 0.00
N HIS A 84 4.99 20.65 0.60
CA HIS A 84 5.22 20.41 2.02
C HIS A 84 6.07 19.19 2.35
N PHE A 85 6.07 18.15 1.51
CA PHE A 85 6.61 16.85 1.89
C PHE A 85 7.76 16.37 1.00
N GLN A 86 7.80 16.76 -0.28
CA GLN A 86 8.84 16.30 -1.23
C GLN A 86 10.26 16.50 -0.68
N LYS A 87 10.58 17.72 -0.22
CA LYS A 87 11.90 18.03 0.36
C LYS A 87 12.17 17.32 1.69
N LEU A 88 11.13 17.04 2.47
CA LEU A 88 11.28 16.38 3.77
C LEU A 88 11.59 14.89 3.61
N HIS A 89 11.03 14.25 2.58
CA HIS A 89 11.33 12.88 2.20
C HIS A 89 12.79 12.73 1.74
N GLU A 90 13.28 13.65 0.90
CA GLU A 90 14.70 13.66 0.45
C GLU A 90 15.70 13.65 1.62
N HIS A 91 15.34 14.28 2.74
CA HIS A 91 16.21 14.44 3.91
C HIS A 91 15.84 13.52 5.09
N GLN A 92 14.82 12.65 4.93
CA GLN A 92 14.33 11.73 5.97
C GLN A 92 14.03 12.40 7.33
N ARG A 93 13.43 13.61 7.31
CA ARG A 93 13.17 14.42 8.53
C ARG A 93 11.83 14.04 9.18
N PHE A 94 11.78 12.86 9.80
CA PHE A 94 10.56 12.25 10.36
C PHE A 94 9.72 13.15 11.29
N ASP A 95 10.37 13.80 12.26
CA ASP A 95 9.65 14.64 13.22
C ASP A 95 9.10 15.92 12.59
N GLU A 96 9.73 16.42 11.52
CA GLU A 96 9.22 17.56 10.75
C GLU A 96 8.03 17.21 9.88
N ILE A 97 8.02 16.02 9.25
CA ILE A 97 6.86 15.54 8.50
C ILE A 97 5.64 15.49 9.43
N ARG A 98 5.81 14.96 10.64
CA ARG A 98 4.73 14.90 11.65
C ARG A 98 4.24 16.29 12.04
N ASN A 99 5.13 17.22 12.37
CA ASN A 99 4.76 18.57 12.75
C ASN A 99 4.13 19.36 11.59
N ARG A 100 4.60 19.14 10.36
CA ARG A 100 4.07 19.78 9.15
C ARG A 100 2.66 19.29 8.83
N MET A 101 2.34 18.03 9.09
CA MET A 101 1.00 17.46 8.89
C MET A 101 -0.10 18.23 9.65
N GLU A 102 0.20 18.76 10.84
CA GLU A 102 -0.76 19.52 11.65
C GLU A 102 -0.99 20.94 11.12
N THR A 103 -0.10 21.43 10.26
CA THR A 103 -0.06 22.84 9.85
C THR A 103 -0.15 23.07 8.35
N CYS A 104 0.05 22.04 7.51
CA CYS A 104 0.15 22.19 6.06
C CYS A 104 -1.10 22.84 5.44
N LEU A 105 -2.29 22.52 5.95
CA LEU A 105 -3.55 23.03 5.41
C LEU A 105 -3.93 24.43 5.94
N ASN A 106 -3.12 25.05 6.81
CA ASN A 106 -3.43 26.36 7.37
C ASN A 106 -2.94 27.53 6.50
N ASP A 107 -2.05 27.25 5.54
CA ASP A 107 -1.37 28.28 4.74
C ASP A 107 -2.19 28.67 3.48
N ASP A 108 -3.18 27.86 3.07
CA ASP A 108 -3.98 28.04 1.84
C ASP A 108 -5.47 27.72 2.08
N GLU A 109 -6.33 28.74 2.00
CA GLU A 109 -7.78 28.60 2.20
C GLU A 109 -8.46 27.73 1.11
N GLU A 110 -7.91 27.68 -0.11
CA GLU A 110 -8.42 26.81 -1.17
C GLU A 110 -8.17 25.33 -0.81
N GLU A 111 -6.96 24.99 -0.35
CA GLU A 111 -6.61 23.62 0.06
C GLU A 111 -7.37 23.17 1.30
N LYS A 112 -7.57 24.09 2.24
CA LYS A 112 -8.38 23.84 3.43
C LYS A 112 -9.83 23.53 3.07
N LEU A 113 -10.43 24.35 2.20
CA LEU A 113 -11.79 24.11 1.72
C LEU A 113 -11.90 22.78 0.97
N TRP A 114 -10.95 22.50 0.08
CA TRP A 114 -10.88 21.21 -0.62
C TRP A 114 -10.79 20.04 0.37
N TYR A 115 -9.90 20.12 1.37
CA TYR A 115 -9.69 19.09 2.36
C TYR A 115 -10.97 18.80 3.17
N GLU A 116 -11.67 19.85 3.60
CA GLU A 116 -12.95 19.70 4.30
C GLU A 116 -13.99 19.01 3.42
N GLN A 117 -14.10 19.40 2.15
CA GLN A 117 -15.05 18.81 1.20
C GLN A 117 -14.75 17.32 0.91
N ILE A 118 -13.50 16.96 0.61
CA ILE A 118 -13.15 15.56 0.35
C ILE A 118 -13.27 14.70 1.62
N ARG A 119 -12.91 15.25 2.79
CA ARG A 119 -13.07 14.59 4.09
C ARG A 119 -14.53 14.25 4.36
N ASP A 120 -15.44 15.21 4.18
CA ASP A 120 -16.85 15.02 4.51
C ASP A 120 -17.53 14.01 3.56
N ARG A 121 -17.21 14.07 2.26
CA ARG A 121 -17.67 13.06 1.27
C ARG A 121 -17.15 11.66 1.61
N LEU A 122 -15.86 11.55 1.93
CA LEU A 122 -15.23 10.28 2.27
C LEU A 122 -15.78 9.72 3.60
N GLN A 123 -15.97 10.58 4.60
CA GLN A 123 -16.54 10.19 5.89
C GLN A 123 -17.95 9.65 5.73
N THR A 124 -18.77 10.30 4.91
CA THR A 124 -20.12 9.81 4.58
C THR A 124 -20.06 8.40 3.97
N THR A 125 -19.11 8.14 3.07
CA THR A 125 -18.92 6.82 2.45
C THR A 125 -18.47 5.78 3.47
N ILE A 126 -17.60 6.16 4.41
CA ILE A 126 -17.12 5.29 5.50
C ILE A 126 -18.27 4.92 6.43
N ASP A 127 -19.05 5.90 6.88
CA ASP A 127 -20.15 5.70 7.84
C ASP A 127 -21.26 4.80 7.26
N GLN A 128 -21.44 4.80 5.93
CA GLN A 128 -22.40 3.93 5.24
C GLN A 128 -21.98 2.45 5.19
N HIS A 129 -20.67 2.16 5.23
CA HIS A 129 -20.17 0.82 4.93
C HIS A 129 -19.36 0.16 6.05
N PHE A 130 -18.86 0.94 7.02
CA PHE A 130 -17.94 0.45 8.05
C PHE A 130 -18.40 0.87 9.45
N SER A 131 -18.22 -0.03 10.42
CA SER A 131 -18.38 0.31 11.83
C SER A 131 -17.06 0.83 12.41
N SER A 132 -17.16 1.78 13.34
CA SER A 132 -15.99 2.39 14.00
C SER A 132 -15.14 1.39 14.79
N GLN A 133 -15.70 0.23 15.19
CA GLN A 133 -15.03 -0.70 16.09
C GLN A 133 -13.89 -1.50 15.44
N ASN A 134 -14.04 -1.91 14.17
CA ASN A 134 -13.06 -2.77 13.50
C ASN A 134 -12.10 -2.01 12.59
N GLY A 135 -12.44 -0.76 12.25
CA GLY A 135 -11.67 0.03 11.30
C GLY A 135 -11.64 -0.59 9.90
N PHE A 136 -10.92 0.07 9.02
CA PHE A 136 -10.80 -0.31 7.61
C PHE A 136 -9.38 -0.03 7.12
N PHE A 137 -9.10 -0.52 5.93
CA PHE A 137 -7.89 -0.27 5.18
C PHE A 137 -8.22 0.58 3.96
N ALA A 138 -7.37 1.55 3.64
CA ALA A 138 -7.51 2.39 2.45
C ALA A 138 -6.27 2.29 1.55
N LYS A 139 -6.50 2.22 0.24
CA LYS A 139 -5.47 2.33 -0.81
C LYS A 139 -5.99 3.14 -2.02
N THR A 140 -5.14 3.49 -2.98
CA THR A 140 -5.58 3.94 -4.31
C THR A 140 -5.96 2.73 -5.18
N SER A 141 -6.31 2.95 -6.46
CA SER A 141 -6.62 1.85 -7.37
C SER A 141 -5.47 0.86 -7.54
N SER A 142 -4.23 1.32 -7.40
CA SER A 142 -3.03 0.50 -7.57
C SER A 142 -2.31 0.19 -6.25
N ARG A 143 -1.98 1.18 -5.41
CA ARG A 143 -1.04 1.02 -4.30
C ARG A 143 -1.58 1.53 -2.97
N SER A 144 -1.04 0.96 -1.89
CA SER A 144 -1.31 1.42 -0.53
C SER A 144 -0.18 2.30 -0.03
N ALA A 145 -0.50 3.26 0.84
CA ALA A 145 0.41 4.21 1.49
C ALA A 145 1.32 3.56 2.56
N LYS A 146 2.01 2.46 2.24
CA LYS A 146 2.86 1.70 3.20
C LYS A 146 4.03 2.53 3.71
N ASP A 147 4.53 3.45 2.90
CA ASP A 147 5.61 4.40 3.23
C ASP A 147 5.18 5.44 4.29
N ALA A 148 3.89 5.79 4.34
CA ALA A 148 3.39 6.81 5.25
C ALA A 148 3.12 6.31 6.68
N CYS A 149 3.01 4.99 6.89
CA CYS A 149 2.54 4.43 8.16
C CYS A 149 3.46 4.76 9.36
N ILE A 150 4.76 4.91 9.11
CA ILE A 150 5.77 5.20 10.13
C ILE A 150 5.64 6.62 10.73
N PHE A 151 4.97 7.53 10.01
CA PHE A 151 4.75 8.90 10.48
C PHE A 151 3.54 9.01 11.40
N LYS A 152 2.67 7.99 11.45
CA LYS A 152 1.47 8.00 12.30
C LYS A 152 1.81 8.17 13.78
N LYS A 153 1.01 8.99 14.46
CA LYS A 153 1.08 9.15 15.91
C LYS A 153 0.84 7.79 16.57
N GLY A 154 1.73 7.42 17.50
CA GLY A 154 1.64 6.14 18.21
C GLY A 154 2.31 4.95 17.51
N PHE A 155 2.86 5.10 16.31
CA PHE A 155 3.57 4.02 15.61
C PHE A 155 4.63 3.33 16.49
N LEU A 156 5.44 4.11 17.20
CA LEU A 156 6.45 3.59 18.14
C LEU A 156 5.83 2.72 19.23
N GLN A 157 4.66 3.11 19.75
CA GLN A 157 4.00 2.32 20.79
C GLN A 157 3.50 1.00 20.22
N ILE A 158 2.95 1.00 19.00
CA ILE A 158 2.55 -0.23 18.30
C ILE A 158 3.77 -1.14 18.13
N TYR A 159 4.88 -0.61 17.62
CA TYR A 159 6.13 -1.36 17.46
C TYR A 159 6.61 -1.98 18.77
N LYS A 160 6.65 -1.22 19.86
CA LYS A 160 7.06 -1.74 21.18
C LYS A 160 6.12 -2.86 21.64
N ASN A 161 4.81 -2.67 21.52
CA ASN A 161 3.81 -3.67 21.90
C ASN A 161 3.96 -4.97 21.08
N GLU A 162 4.24 -4.88 19.79
CA GLU A 162 4.48 -6.06 18.95
C GLU A 162 5.81 -6.74 19.28
N LEU A 163 6.85 -5.95 19.58
CA LEU A 163 8.17 -6.46 19.92
C LEU A 163 8.17 -7.24 21.25
N GLU A 164 7.39 -6.80 22.23
CA GLU A 164 7.22 -7.47 23.53
C GLU A 164 6.57 -8.86 23.42
N LYS A 165 5.93 -9.19 22.29
CA LYS A 165 5.34 -10.52 22.05
C LYS A 165 6.37 -11.59 21.70
N PHE A 166 7.60 -11.19 21.35
CA PHE A 166 8.66 -12.13 21.01
C PHE A 166 9.42 -12.58 22.27
N SER A 167 9.80 -13.86 22.31
CA SER A 167 10.59 -14.42 23.42
C SER A 167 11.97 -13.79 23.55
N ASP A 168 12.57 -13.37 22.42
CA ASP A 168 13.83 -12.64 22.38
C ASP A 168 13.70 -11.37 21.50
N PRO A 169 13.33 -10.23 22.11
CA PRO A 169 13.28 -8.91 21.47
C PRO A 169 14.64 -8.38 20.97
N SER A 170 15.75 -9.00 21.37
CA SER A 170 17.09 -8.57 20.96
C SER A 170 17.47 -9.09 19.57
N GLN A 171 16.86 -10.18 19.12
CA GLN A 171 17.09 -10.75 17.78
C GLN A 171 16.65 -9.79 16.68
N GLU A 172 17.46 -9.69 15.63
CA GLU A 172 17.16 -8.91 14.44
C GLU A 172 15.84 -9.34 13.80
N ASN A 173 15.63 -10.65 13.65
CA ASN A 173 14.39 -11.20 13.08
C ASN A 173 13.13 -10.76 13.86
N SER A 174 13.18 -10.79 15.20
CA SER A 174 12.08 -10.33 16.07
C SER A 174 11.78 -8.85 15.86
N ARG A 175 12.83 -8.02 15.75
CA ARG A 175 12.68 -6.57 15.52
C ARG A 175 12.09 -6.27 14.16
N ILE A 176 12.56 -6.92 13.10
CA ILE A 176 12.02 -6.73 11.75
C ILE A 176 10.57 -7.23 11.69
N ALA A 177 10.27 -8.40 12.26
CA ALA A 177 8.90 -8.93 12.28
C ALA A 177 7.93 -8.00 13.05
N ALA A 178 8.36 -7.49 14.21
CA ALA A 178 7.58 -6.51 14.98
C ALA A 178 7.39 -5.20 14.22
N LEU A 179 8.42 -4.73 13.49
CA LEU A 179 8.34 -3.52 12.68
C LEU A 179 7.34 -3.67 11.53
N LEU A 180 7.42 -4.77 10.77
CA LEU A 180 6.48 -5.08 9.69
C LEU A 180 5.05 -5.22 10.22
N THR A 181 4.88 -5.87 11.37
CA THR A 181 3.56 -6.02 11.99
C THR A 181 3.01 -4.67 12.43
N ALA A 182 3.83 -3.81 13.03
CA ALA A 182 3.43 -2.47 13.42
C ALA A 182 3.07 -1.59 12.22
N ALA A 183 3.84 -1.68 11.12
CA ALA A 183 3.53 -1.02 9.85
C ALA A 183 2.18 -1.47 9.30
N PHE A 184 1.91 -2.77 9.28
CA PHE A 184 0.63 -3.30 8.85
C PHE A 184 -0.54 -2.83 9.75
N LEU A 185 -0.38 -2.90 11.08
CA LEU A 185 -1.39 -2.42 12.03
C LEU A 185 -1.63 -0.91 11.92
N ALA A 186 -0.59 -0.12 11.62
CA ALA A 186 -0.72 1.31 11.40
C ALA A 186 -1.49 1.66 10.11
N LEU A 187 -1.67 0.71 9.18
CA LEU A 187 -2.55 0.90 8.01
C LEU A 187 -4.04 0.78 8.35
N ARG A 188 -4.39 0.36 9.58
CA ARG A 188 -5.76 0.44 10.08
C ARG A 188 -6.17 1.91 10.25
N MET A 189 -7.33 2.24 9.70
CA MET A 189 -7.93 3.57 9.71
C MET A 189 -9.33 3.50 10.30
N THR A 190 -9.80 4.61 10.87
CA THR A 190 -11.09 4.68 11.58
C THR A 190 -11.98 5.81 11.10
N CYS A 191 -11.44 6.80 10.38
CA CYS A 191 -12.19 7.92 9.83
C CYS A 191 -11.52 8.47 8.55
N ALA A 192 -12.19 9.39 7.86
CA ALA A 192 -11.67 10.04 6.65
C ALA A 192 -10.39 10.83 6.93
N ALA A 193 -10.27 11.45 8.10
CA ALA A 193 -9.07 12.19 8.48
C ALA A 193 -7.83 11.28 8.56
N ASP A 194 -7.97 10.03 9.03
CA ASP A 194 -6.88 9.04 9.04
C ASP A 194 -6.42 8.72 7.62
N VAL A 195 -7.36 8.59 6.67
CA VAL A 195 -7.08 8.29 5.26
C VAL A 195 -6.31 9.45 4.64
N LEU A 196 -6.88 10.66 4.70
CA LEU A 196 -6.33 11.82 4.01
C LEU A 196 -4.96 12.20 4.56
N SER A 197 -4.79 12.22 5.90
CA SER A 197 -3.49 12.50 6.51
C SER A 197 -2.41 11.51 6.10
N THR A 198 -2.77 10.22 5.94
CA THR A 198 -1.84 9.18 5.48
C THR A 198 -1.53 9.32 3.98
N PHE A 199 -2.53 9.62 3.16
CA PHE A 199 -2.39 9.70 1.71
C PHE A 199 -1.61 10.95 1.29
N ILE A 200 -1.87 12.10 1.92
CA ILE A 200 -1.21 13.38 1.64
C ILE A 200 0.31 13.31 1.84
N ILE A 201 0.79 12.50 2.77
CA ILE A 201 2.23 12.40 3.07
C ILE A 201 2.92 11.22 2.36
N SER A 202 2.16 10.39 1.63
CA SER A 202 2.68 9.19 0.98
C SER A 202 3.24 9.52 -0.40
N GLU A 203 4.52 9.22 -0.59
CA GLU A 203 5.18 9.31 -1.89
C GLU A 203 4.56 8.33 -2.89
N ARG A 204 4.16 7.14 -2.45
CA ARG A 204 3.50 6.15 -3.31
C ARG A 204 2.18 6.67 -3.87
N ILE A 205 1.36 7.31 -3.02
CA ILE A 205 0.09 7.89 -3.45
C ILE A 205 0.34 9.10 -4.35
N TYR A 206 1.31 9.96 -4.01
CA TYR A 206 1.73 11.06 -4.86
C TYR A 206 2.10 10.60 -6.29
N GLN A 207 2.92 9.55 -6.39
CA GLN A 207 3.29 8.95 -7.67
C GLN A 207 2.09 8.36 -8.44
N ASP A 208 1.11 7.76 -7.75
CA ASP A 208 -0.13 7.30 -8.40
C ASP A 208 -0.91 8.46 -8.99
N MET A 209 -1.06 9.56 -8.23
CA MET A 209 -1.75 10.76 -8.71
C MET A 209 -1.02 11.39 -9.91
N LEU A 210 0.31 11.44 -9.90
CA LEU A 210 1.09 11.89 -11.05
C LEU A 210 0.81 11.02 -12.27
N LEU A 211 0.94 9.70 -12.16
CA LEU A 211 0.70 8.78 -13.27
C LEU A 211 -0.73 8.90 -13.83
N ALA A 212 -1.73 8.97 -12.94
CA ALA A 212 -3.13 9.09 -13.34
C ALA A 212 -3.45 10.44 -14.01
N THR A 213 -2.82 11.54 -13.56
CA THR A 213 -3.01 12.86 -14.16
C THR A 213 -2.22 13.06 -15.45
N GLU A 214 -1.05 12.44 -15.59
CA GLU A 214 -0.25 12.47 -16.82
C GLU A 214 -0.84 11.59 -17.94
N ALA A 215 -1.43 10.45 -17.59
CA ALA A 215 -2.05 9.54 -18.55
C ALA A 215 -3.35 10.09 -19.15
N GLN A 216 -3.95 11.13 -18.53
CA GLN A 216 -5.20 11.71 -19.01
C GLN A 216 -4.96 12.62 -20.21
N ASN A 217 -5.57 12.28 -21.34
CA ASN A 217 -5.73 13.24 -22.43
C ASN A 217 -6.71 14.34 -21.99
N PRO A 218 -6.46 15.63 -22.30
CA PRO A 218 -7.40 16.72 -21.97
C PRO A 218 -8.81 16.55 -22.56
N SER A 219 -8.97 15.64 -23.53
CA SER A 219 -10.24 15.28 -24.17
C SER A 219 -10.90 14.02 -23.59
N ASP A 220 -10.27 13.32 -22.64
CA ASP A 220 -10.83 12.14 -21.99
C ASP A 220 -11.54 12.56 -20.68
N ASP A 221 -12.86 12.37 -20.65
CA ASP A 221 -13.73 12.75 -19.53
C ASP A 221 -13.60 11.83 -18.29
N LEU A 222 -12.70 10.85 -18.30
CA LEU A 222 -12.68 9.79 -17.28
C LEU A 222 -11.29 9.65 -16.65
N PHE A 223 -11.01 10.50 -15.67
CA PHE A 223 -10.03 10.19 -14.64
C PHE A 223 -10.51 8.95 -13.87
N LYS A 224 -9.72 7.87 -13.84
CA LYS A 224 -10.12 6.54 -13.32
C LYS A 224 -9.29 6.12 -12.10
N GLU A 225 -9.24 6.97 -11.10
CA GLU A 225 -8.68 6.61 -9.80
C GLU A 225 -9.74 6.68 -8.70
N ASN A 226 -9.58 5.79 -7.72
CA ASN A 226 -10.45 5.73 -6.56
C ASN A 226 -9.62 5.63 -5.29
N ILE A 227 -10.19 6.13 -4.18
CA ILE A 227 -9.82 5.63 -2.86
C ILE A 227 -10.61 4.35 -2.63
N ILE A 228 -9.91 3.26 -2.40
CA ILE A 228 -10.47 1.93 -2.19
C ILE A 228 -10.49 1.64 -0.70
N LEU A 229 -11.68 1.36 -0.17
CA LEU A 229 -11.90 1.03 1.22
C LEU A 229 -12.23 -0.46 1.37
N ARG A 230 -11.58 -1.13 2.32
CA ARG A 230 -11.77 -2.56 2.62
C ARG A 230 -11.82 -2.79 4.12
N PRO A 231 -12.56 -3.80 4.63
CA PRO A 231 -12.48 -4.17 6.04
C PRO A 231 -11.03 -4.46 6.44
N PHE A 232 -10.62 -3.97 7.61
CA PHE A 232 -9.28 -4.26 8.11
C PHE A 232 -9.26 -5.68 8.68
N THR A 233 -8.70 -6.61 7.93
CA THR A 233 -8.50 -8.00 8.39
C THR A 233 -7.05 -8.19 8.81
N PRO A 234 -6.79 -8.60 10.08
CA PRO A 234 -5.43 -8.86 10.53
C PRO A 234 -4.85 -10.07 9.79
N ILE A 235 -3.82 -9.83 8.99
CA ILE A 235 -3.01 -10.86 8.33
C ILE A 235 -1.65 -10.88 9.02
N ASP A 236 -1.17 -12.06 9.35
CA ASP A 236 0.16 -12.19 9.93
C ASP A 236 1.22 -11.95 8.83
N VAL A 237 2.27 -11.20 9.11
CA VAL A 237 3.23 -10.70 8.10
C VAL A 237 4.01 -11.79 7.35
N ASP A 238 4.06 -13.01 7.88
CA ASP A 238 4.67 -14.19 7.26
C ASP A 238 3.67 -15.08 6.52
N MET A 239 2.38 -14.71 6.51
CA MET A 239 1.29 -15.40 5.82
C MET A 239 0.78 -14.62 4.60
N GLU A 240 1.61 -13.71 4.08
CA GLU A 240 1.42 -13.03 2.81
C GLU A 240 2.46 -13.56 1.80
N PHE A 241 2.02 -13.89 0.59
CA PHE A 241 2.81 -14.52 -0.46
C PHE A 241 2.66 -13.75 -1.76
N ARG A 242 3.71 -13.75 -2.58
CA ARG A 242 3.70 -13.18 -3.92
C ARG A 242 3.86 -14.28 -4.95
N GLY A 243 2.83 -14.45 -5.77
CA GLY A 243 2.80 -15.32 -6.92
C GLY A 243 3.15 -14.58 -8.21
N PHE A 244 3.90 -15.27 -9.07
CA PHE A 244 4.26 -14.79 -10.40
C PHE A 244 3.57 -15.68 -11.42
N VAL A 245 2.63 -15.10 -12.15
CA VAL A 245 1.86 -15.80 -13.19
C VAL A 245 2.45 -15.47 -14.55
N TYR A 246 2.71 -16.51 -15.32
CA TYR A 246 3.17 -16.41 -16.71
C TYR A 246 2.33 -17.33 -17.57
N GLN A 247 1.74 -16.81 -18.63
CA GLN A 247 0.82 -17.53 -19.51
C GLN A 247 -0.28 -18.25 -18.73
N GLN A 248 -0.93 -17.53 -17.82
CA GLN A 248 -2.00 -18.05 -16.94
C GLN A 248 -1.59 -19.21 -16.02
N ARG A 249 -0.28 -19.42 -15.81
CA ARG A 249 0.24 -20.44 -14.89
C ARG A 249 1.04 -19.81 -13.76
N LEU A 250 0.67 -20.13 -12.52
CA LEU A 250 1.47 -19.80 -11.34
C LEU A 250 2.84 -20.48 -11.46
N THR A 251 3.86 -19.69 -11.73
CA THR A 251 5.19 -20.18 -12.09
C THR A 251 6.15 -20.11 -10.91
N CYS A 252 6.01 -19.12 -10.05
CA CYS A 252 6.81 -18.94 -8.86
C CYS A 252 5.95 -18.39 -7.72
N LEU A 253 6.33 -18.71 -6.48
CA LEU A 253 5.72 -18.21 -5.26
C LEU A 253 6.84 -17.87 -4.26
N SER A 254 6.79 -16.67 -3.69
CA SER A 254 7.70 -16.24 -2.61
C SER A 254 6.91 -15.78 -1.39
N GLN A 255 7.53 -15.82 -0.21
CA GLN A 255 7.05 -15.03 0.93
C GLN A 255 7.11 -13.54 0.55
N TYR A 256 6.05 -12.78 0.82
CA TYR A 256 5.99 -11.37 0.48
C TYR A 256 7.05 -10.58 1.27
N ASN A 257 7.08 -10.79 2.59
CA ASN A 257 8.05 -10.16 3.48
C ASN A 257 9.32 -11.02 3.62
N TYR A 258 10.19 -10.98 2.62
CA TYR A 258 11.42 -11.78 2.56
C TYR A 258 12.48 -11.42 3.62
N LEU A 259 12.30 -10.31 4.35
CA LEU A 259 13.25 -9.84 5.37
C LEU A 259 13.15 -10.61 6.70
N ILE A 260 12.17 -11.50 6.85
CA ILE A 260 11.99 -12.28 8.07
C ILE A 260 12.02 -13.77 7.78
N TYR A 261 12.61 -14.52 8.70
CA TYR A 261 12.47 -15.97 8.78
C TYR A 261 11.31 -16.31 9.71
N SER A 262 10.37 -17.11 9.22
CA SER A 262 9.27 -17.66 10.02
C SER A 262 9.45 -19.17 10.20
N PRO A 263 9.74 -19.65 11.43
CA PRO A 263 9.84 -21.08 11.70
C PRO A 263 8.56 -21.85 11.36
N ARG A 264 7.38 -21.26 11.65
CA ARG A 264 6.09 -21.90 11.34
C ARG A 264 5.85 -21.99 9.84
N LEU A 265 6.22 -20.96 9.07
CA LEU A 265 6.11 -21.01 7.61
C LEU A 265 7.02 -22.10 7.05
N SER A 266 8.26 -22.21 7.55
CA SER A 266 9.17 -23.27 7.13
C SER A 266 8.63 -24.66 7.43
N GLN A 267 7.93 -24.82 8.56
CA GLN A 267 7.32 -26.09 8.96
C GLN A 267 6.11 -26.46 8.08
N TRP A 268 5.29 -25.47 7.69
CA TRP A 268 4.03 -25.68 6.96
C TRP A 268 4.12 -25.36 5.47
N LYS A 269 5.34 -25.20 4.96
CA LYS A 269 5.61 -24.76 3.58
C LYS A 269 4.84 -25.57 2.54
N ASP A 270 4.92 -26.89 2.60
CA ASP A 270 4.36 -27.77 1.57
C ASP A 270 2.83 -27.76 1.61
N GLU A 271 2.22 -27.72 2.81
CA GLU A 271 0.77 -27.60 2.97
C GLU A 271 0.24 -26.26 2.44
N ILE A 272 0.91 -25.16 2.77
CA ILE A 272 0.54 -23.82 2.28
C ILE A 272 0.68 -23.74 0.76
N LEU A 273 1.76 -24.31 0.20
CA LEU A 273 1.98 -24.37 -1.23
C LEU A 273 0.89 -25.16 -1.95
N ASP A 274 0.55 -26.34 -1.46
CA ASP A 274 -0.53 -27.17 -2.02
C ASP A 274 -1.86 -26.40 -2.01
N LYS A 275 -2.19 -25.77 -0.88
CA LYS A 275 -3.40 -24.98 -0.73
C LYS A 275 -3.48 -23.81 -1.71
N ILE A 276 -2.39 -23.06 -1.89
CA ILE A 276 -2.31 -21.95 -2.86
C ILE A 276 -2.44 -22.47 -4.29
N ASN A 277 -1.79 -23.60 -4.62
CA ASN A 277 -1.88 -24.20 -5.95
C ASN A 277 -3.30 -24.66 -6.28
N VAL A 278 -3.95 -25.40 -5.37
CA VAL A 278 -5.34 -25.85 -5.53
C VAL A 278 -6.24 -24.64 -5.75
N PHE A 279 -6.16 -23.65 -4.85
CA PHE A 279 -6.97 -22.45 -4.95
C PHE A 279 -6.72 -21.65 -6.24
N PHE A 280 -5.46 -21.49 -6.66
CA PHE A 280 -5.14 -20.78 -7.89
C PHE A 280 -5.67 -21.51 -9.13
N ASN A 281 -5.46 -22.83 -9.22
CA ASN A 281 -5.83 -23.61 -10.39
C ASN A 281 -7.34 -23.80 -10.51
N GLU A 282 -8.03 -24.05 -9.39
CA GLU A 282 -9.46 -24.37 -9.38
C GLU A 282 -10.35 -23.12 -9.33
N THR A 283 -9.92 -22.06 -8.65
CA THR A 283 -10.75 -20.87 -8.42
C THR A 283 -10.28 -19.66 -9.24
N VAL A 284 -9.00 -19.29 -9.13
CA VAL A 284 -8.50 -18.03 -9.70
C VAL A 284 -8.37 -18.10 -11.23
N THR A 285 -7.74 -19.15 -11.75
CA THR A 285 -7.42 -19.31 -13.17
C THR A 285 -8.69 -19.30 -14.04
N ALA A 286 -9.75 -19.97 -13.58
CA ALA A 286 -11.03 -20.02 -14.28
C ALA A 286 -11.68 -18.63 -14.43
N LYS A 287 -11.48 -17.74 -13.46
CA LYS A 287 -12.08 -16.39 -13.44
C LYS A 287 -11.22 -15.36 -14.17
N LEU A 288 -9.90 -15.53 -14.16
CA LEU A 288 -8.95 -14.65 -14.83
C LEU A 288 -8.67 -15.02 -16.30
N ASN A 289 -9.30 -16.07 -16.83
CA ASN A 289 -9.18 -16.44 -18.24
C ASN A 289 -9.62 -15.31 -19.22
N THR A 290 -10.49 -14.41 -18.75
CA THR A 290 -11.00 -13.24 -19.48
C THR A 290 -10.28 -11.94 -19.11
N TYR A 291 -9.31 -12.02 -18.19
CA TYR A 291 -8.50 -10.87 -17.83
C TYR A 291 -7.58 -10.51 -19.00
N GLN A 292 -7.38 -9.20 -19.21
CA GLN A 292 -6.69 -8.68 -20.37
C GLN A 292 -5.20 -9.09 -20.46
N SER A 293 -4.57 -9.37 -19.31
CA SER A 293 -3.20 -9.86 -19.25
C SER A 293 -3.14 -11.35 -18.91
N GLN A 294 -2.24 -12.06 -19.57
CA GLN A 294 -1.90 -13.45 -19.23
C GLN A 294 -0.74 -13.56 -18.23
N ASP A 295 -0.02 -12.45 -18.04
CA ASP A 295 1.16 -12.33 -17.19
C ASP A 295 0.88 -11.27 -16.13
N TYR A 296 0.98 -11.64 -14.85
CA TYR A 296 0.70 -10.72 -13.75
C TYR A 296 1.32 -11.21 -12.44
N VAL A 297 1.42 -10.29 -11.49
CA VAL A 297 1.77 -10.59 -10.11
C VAL A 297 0.47 -10.64 -9.29
N ILE A 298 0.39 -11.62 -8.40
CA ILE A 298 -0.76 -11.80 -7.50
C ILE A 298 -0.25 -12.03 -6.09
N ASP A 299 -0.81 -11.30 -5.13
CA ASP A 299 -0.48 -11.45 -3.73
C ASP A 299 -1.56 -12.27 -3.03
N PHE A 300 -1.18 -13.36 -2.37
CA PHE A 300 -2.06 -14.22 -1.57
C PHE A 300 -1.86 -13.92 -0.09
N ALA A 301 -2.92 -14.05 0.70
CA ALA A 301 -2.89 -13.98 2.14
C ALA A 301 -3.64 -15.16 2.76
N LEU A 302 -3.04 -15.82 3.74
CA LEU A 302 -3.68 -16.83 4.56
C LEU A 302 -4.15 -16.18 5.87
N THR A 303 -5.47 -16.14 6.09
CA THR A 303 -6.04 -15.53 7.29
C THR A 303 -5.99 -16.50 8.48
N LYS A 304 -6.28 -15.99 9.68
CA LYS A 304 -6.33 -16.80 10.91
C LYS A 304 -7.44 -17.86 10.92
N SER A 305 -8.51 -17.68 10.14
CA SER A 305 -9.54 -18.73 9.94
C SER A 305 -9.02 -19.88 9.07
N GLY A 306 -7.81 -19.75 8.51
CA GLY A 306 -7.29 -20.67 7.52
C GLY A 306 -7.90 -20.44 6.14
N GLU A 307 -8.66 -19.36 5.91
CA GLU A 307 -9.18 -19.03 4.59
C GLU A 307 -8.08 -18.37 3.77
N LEU A 308 -7.96 -18.76 2.49
CA LEU A 308 -7.12 -18.05 1.54
C LEU A 308 -7.91 -16.89 0.96
N THR A 309 -7.29 -15.73 0.94
CA THR A 309 -7.76 -14.55 0.21
C THR A 309 -6.61 -13.99 -0.60
N PHE A 310 -6.88 -13.09 -1.54
CA PHE A 310 -5.83 -12.51 -2.37
C PHE A 310 -6.15 -11.09 -2.81
N THR A 311 -5.11 -10.46 -3.33
CA THR A 311 -5.15 -9.20 -4.06
C THR A 311 -4.25 -9.33 -5.28
N ILE A 312 -4.73 -8.95 -6.46
CA ILE A 312 -3.84 -8.81 -7.62
C ILE A 312 -3.19 -7.44 -7.51
N ASN A 313 -1.86 -7.43 -7.56
CA ASN A 313 -1.06 -6.22 -7.70
C ASN A 313 -0.19 -6.51 -8.94
N ALA A 314 -0.53 -5.94 -10.09
CA ALA A 314 0.28 -6.15 -11.31
C ALA A 314 1.48 -5.20 -11.36
#